data_AF-A0AAU3D413-F1
#
_entry.id   AF-A0AAU3D413-F1
#
_cell.length_a   1.000
_cell.length_b   1.000
_cell.length_c   1.000
_cell.angle_alpha   90.00
_cell.angle_beta   90.00
_cell.angle_gamma   90.00
#
_symmetry.space_group_name_H-M   'P 1'
#
loop_
_entity.id
_entity.type
_entity.pdbx_description
1 polymer ?
#
loop_
_entity_poly.entity_id
_entity_poly.type
_entity_poly.pdbx_seq_one_letter_code
_entity_poly.pdbx_strand_id
1 'polypeptide(L)'
;MRNSLIPTVTDLDDASWLGKNVTDHLGRPGTVRRVYDVAGEHVAILTSELPASEDTDAIWGEHVALLATDSDAPAFPDFPARRNQLVALERTVFTGDATEDEARRYRDLADIVGRYQGAEGRLCRALFSTAHPGDRVYLTGKGMFATIVDPDPEPSIDGLRLYVRARLDEIHLRKDPHLLRAHPGGVLDLSTLLLFPTLGLV
;
A
#
# COMPACT_ATOMS: atom_id res chain seq x y z
N MET A 1 -21.70 -9.80 -22.00
CA MET A 1 -20.32 -9.89 -21.47
C MET A 1 -20.32 -9.32 -20.06
N ARG A 2 -19.73 -10.00 -19.07
CA ARG A 2 -19.49 -9.39 -17.77
C ARG A 2 -18.24 -8.52 -17.91
N ASN A 3 -18.36 -7.21 -17.74
CA ASN A 3 -17.18 -6.37 -17.52
C ASN A 3 -16.58 -6.80 -16.18
N SER A 4 -15.40 -7.41 -16.20
CA SER A 4 -14.62 -7.56 -14.97
C SER A 4 -14.17 -6.18 -14.53
N LEU A 5 -14.89 -5.59 -13.58
CA LEU A 5 -14.50 -4.36 -12.89
C LEU A 5 -13.31 -4.60 -11.94
N ILE A 6 -12.95 -5.88 -11.71
CA ILE A 6 -11.74 -6.28 -11.04
C ILE A 6 -10.60 -6.21 -12.08
N PRO A 7 -9.57 -5.38 -11.85
CA PRO A 7 -8.41 -5.32 -12.73
C PRO A 7 -7.65 -6.66 -12.69
N THR A 8 -7.16 -7.11 -13.84
CA THR A 8 -6.27 -8.26 -13.89
C THR A 8 -4.96 -7.92 -13.18
N VAL A 9 -4.67 -8.69 -12.14
CA VAL A 9 -3.43 -8.65 -11.36
C VAL A 9 -2.86 -10.07 -11.42
N THR A 10 -1.57 -10.19 -11.69
CA THR A 10 -0.89 -11.49 -11.84
C THR A 10 0.15 -11.64 -10.75
N ASP A 11 0.09 -12.69 -9.94
CA ASP A 11 1.16 -13.01 -8.99
C ASP A 11 2.40 -13.47 -9.76
N LEU A 12 3.57 -13.03 -9.33
CA LEU A 12 4.86 -13.32 -9.95
C LEU A 12 5.70 -14.19 -9.00
N ASP A 13 5.30 -15.45 -8.86
CA ASP A 13 5.88 -16.45 -7.95
C ASP A 13 7.39 -16.70 -8.16
N ASP A 14 7.94 -16.31 -9.30
CA ASP A 14 9.36 -16.44 -9.68
C ASP A 14 10.08 -15.08 -9.80
N ALA A 15 9.46 -13.98 -9.36
CA ALA A 15 10.05 -12.65 -9.44
C ALA A 15 11.40 -12.57 -8.69
N SER A 16 12.42 -12.08 -9.39
CA SER A 16 13.80 -11.88 -8.87
C SER A 16 13.94 -10.97 -7.63
N TRP A 17 12.84 -10.39 -7.17
CA TRP A 17 12.76 -9.56 -5.97
C TRP A 17 12.28 -10.30 -4.73
N LEU A 18 11.66 -11.48 -4.86
CA LEU A 18 11.19 -12.27 -3.72
C LEU A 18 12.33 -12.58 -2.74
N GLY A 19 12.10 -12.35 -1.45
CA GLY A 19 13.08 -12.52 -0.39
C GLY A 19 14.18 -11.45 -0.32
N LYS A 20 14.23 -10.47 -1.23
CA LYS A 20 15.18 -9.35 -1.11
C LYS A 20 14.83 -8.46 0.08
N ASN A 21 15.87 -8.07 0.82
CA ASN A 21 15.81 -6.91 1.71
C ASN A 21 15.80 -5.64 0.88
N VAL A 22 14.98 -4.69 1.29
CA VAL A 22 14.71 -3.45 0.60
C VAL A 22 14.66 -2.29 1.58
N THR A 23 14.91 -1.08 1.06
CA THR A 23 14.81 0.18 1.80
C THR A 23 14.06 1.21 0.96
N ASP A 24 13.14 1.96 1.55
CA ASP A 24 12.39 2.99 0.82
C ASP A 24 13.01 4.39 0.90
N HIS A 25 12.32 5.37 0.32
CA HIS A 25 12.76 6.77 0.28
C HIS A 25 12.84 7.46 1.66
N LEU A 26 12.30 6.87 2.73
CA LEU A 26 12.41 7.35 4.11
C LEU A 26 13.44 6.57 4.93
N GLY A 27 14.15 5.62 4.33
CA GLY A 27 15.11 4.78 5.03
C GLY A 27 14.46 3.66 5.85
N ARG A 28 13.16 3.41 5.67
CA ARG A 28 12.45 2.33 6.34
C ARG A 28 12.91 0.99 5.74
N PRO A 29 13.09 -0.10 6.51
CA PRO A 29 13.45 -1.41 6.00
C PRO A 29 12.23 -2.32 5.76
N GLY A 30 12.39 -3.31 4.87
CA GLY A 30 11.43 -4.39 4.65
C GLY A 30 12.02 -5.54 3.84
N THR A 31 11.30 -6.65 3.74
CA THR A 31 11.67 -7.81 2.90
C THR A 31 10.52 -8.13 1.95
N VAL A 32 10.78 -8.39 0.67
CA VAL A 32 9.73 -8.68 -0.32
C VAL A 32 9.14 -10.09 -0.13
N ARG A 33 7.83 -10.20 0.12
CA ARG A 33 7.13 -11.50 0.27
C ARG A 33 6.39 -11.95 -0.99
N ARG A 34 5.77 -11.03 -1.74
CA ARG A 34 5.05 -11.30 -3.00
C ARG A 34 5.29 -10.16 -3.98
N VAL A 35 5.21 -10.43 -5.28
CA VAL A 35 5.34 -9.40 -6.33
C VAL A 35 4.21 -9.60 -7.32
N TYR A 36 3.58 -8.50 -7.72
CA TYR A 36 2.45 -8.52 -8.65
C TYR A 36 2.77 -7.72 -9.91
N ASP A 37 2.45 -8.26 -11.09
CA ASP A 37 2.22 -7.42 -12.27
C ASP A 37 0.84 -6.79 -12.19
N VAL A 38 0.82 -5.47 -12.34
CA VAL A 38 -0.40 -4.67 -12.32
C VAL A 38 -0.39 -3.72 -13.51
N ALA A 39 -0.80 -4.25 -14.67
CA ALA A 39 -0.84 -3.54 -15.94
C ALA A 39 0.55 -3.07 -16.43
N GLY A 40 1.57 -3.90 -16.24
CA GLY A 40 2.96 -3.62 -16.65
C GLY A 40 3.83 -2.98 -15.57
N GLU A 41 3.27 -2.64 -14.40
CA GLU A 41 4.02 -2.14 -13.25
C GLU A 41 4.18 -3.25 -12.20
N HIS A 42 5.41 -3.47 -11.72
CA HIS A 42 5.70 -4.44 -10.66
C HIS A 42 5.54 -3.81 -9.27
N VAL A 43 4.68 -4.40 -8.44
CA VAL A 43 4.37 -3.91 -7.08
C VAL A 43 4.70 -4.98 -6.04
N ALA A 44 5.38 -4.60 -4.97
CA ALA A 44 5.82 -5.54 -3.93
C ALA A 44 4.90 -5.52 -2.69
N ILE A 45 4.47 -6.71 -2.26
CA ILE A 45 3.96 -6.90 -0.90
C ILE A 45 5.13 -7.26 0.00
N LEU A 46 5.32 -6.49 1.05
CA LEU A 46 6.44 -6.64 1.96
C LEU A 46 6.05 -7.41 3.23
N THR A 47 7.06 -7.94 3.90
CA THR A 47 7.02 -8.29 5.31
C THR A 47 8.01 -7.40 6.04
N SER A 48 7.59 -6.91 7.20
CA SER A 48 8.51 -6.47 8.24
C SER A 48 8.44 -7.48 9.37
N GLU A 49 9.59 -8.01 9.77
CA GLU A 49 9.72 -8.78 11.02
C GLU A 49 9.60 -7.88 12.25
N LEU A 50 9.77 -6.56 12.08
CA LEU A 50 9.57 -5.58 13.14
C LEU A 50 8.07 -5.35 13.34
N PRO A 51 7.50 -5.59 14.54
CA PRO A 51 6.22 -5.00 14.89
C PRO A 51 6.35 -3.48 14.82
N ALA A 52 5.26 -2.79 14.45
CA ALA A 52 5.24 -1.33 14.42
C ALA A 52 5.48 -0.78 15.83
N SER A 53 6.74 -0.42 16.12
CA SER A 53 7.14 0.21 17.38
C SER A 53 7.27 1.72 17.16
N GLU A 54 7.26 2.51 18.24
CA GLU A 54 7.07 3.97 18.17
C GLU A 54 8.11 4.71 17.31
N ASP A 55 9.28 4.10 17.05
CA ASP A 55 10.39 4.67 16.27
C ASP A 55 10.70 3.91 14.96
N THR A 56 9.87 2.92 14.56
CA THR A 56 10.10 2.13 13.34
C THR A 56 8.81 1.96 12.53
N ASP A 57 8.57 2.92 11.64
CA ASP A 57 7.71 2.67 10.49
C ASP A 57 8.40 1.60 9.63
N ALA A 58 7.75 0.47 9.41
CA ALA A 58 8.18 -0.47 8.38
C ALA A 58 8.01 0.18 6.99
N ILE A 59 8.72 -0.31 5.96
CA ILE A 59 8.22 -0.07 4.61
C ILE A 59 6.89 -0.79 4.52
N TRP A 60 5.85 -0.01 4.32
CA TRP A 60 4.62 -0.52 3.83
C TRP A 60 4.76 -0.50 2.29
N GLY A 61 4.33 -1.57 1.63
CA GLY A 61 4.56 -1.98 0.25
C GLY A 61 4.45 -0.90 -0.82
N GLU A 62 5.40 -1.01 -1.72
CA GLU A 62 5.96 0.05 -2.53
C GLU A 62 6.19 -0.53 -3.94
N HIS A 63 6.29 0.32 -4.94
CA HIS A 63 6.62 -0.18 -6.27
C HIS A 63 8.05 -0.70 -6.30
N VAL A 64 8.28 -1.81 -6.99
CA VAL A 64 9.62 -2.43 -7.09
C VAL A 64 10.65 -1.42 -7.63
N ALA A 65 10.22 -0.53 -8.53
CA ALA A 65 11.05 0.53 -9.11
C ALA A 65 11.36 1.70 -8.15
N LEU A 66 10.72 1.77 -6.98
CA LEU A 66 10.89 2.82 -5.96
C LEU A 66 11.67 2.33 -4.73
N LEU A 67 11.99 1.03 -4.67
CA LEU A 67 12.76 0.41 -3.60
C LEU A 67 14.26 0.36 -3.90
N ALA A 68 15.08 0.73 -2.92
CA ALA A 68 16.50 0.39 -2.89
C ALA A 68 16.68 -1.06 -2.41
N THR A 69 17.80 -1.68 -2.77
CA THR A 69 18.33 -2.91 -2.15
C THR A 69 19.72 -2.64 -1.58
N ASP A 70 20.32 -3.62 -0.88
CA ASP A 70 21.73 -3.54 -0.46
C ASP A 70 22.72 -3.34 -1.62
N SER A 71 22.31 -3.62 -2.86
CA SER A 71 23.16 -3.57 -4.07
C SER A 71 22.73 -2.53 -5.11
N ASP A 72 21.45 -2.13 -5.10
CA ASP A 72 20.82 -1.34 -6.16
C ASP A 72 20.12 -0.09 -5.59
N ALA A 73 20.36 1.07 -6.20
CA ALA A 73 19.54 2.26 -5.96
C ALA A 73 18.14 2.06 -6.57
N PRO A 74 17.08 2.75 -6.06
CA PRO A 74 15.77 2.71 -6.69
C PRO A 74 15.85 3.30 -8.10
N ALA A 75 15.01 2.80 -9.02
CA ALA A 75 15.01 3.25 -10.41
C ALA A 75 14.47 4.68 -10.58
N PHE A 76 13.60 5.15 -9.67
CA PHE A 76 13.06 6.52 -9.67
C PHE A 76 13.23 7.21 -8.30
N PRO A 77 14.46 7.58 -7.91
CA PRO A 77 14.74 8.20 -6.60
C PRO A 77 14.08 9.59 -6.44
N ASP A 78 13.71 10.25 -7.54
CA ASP A 78 13.08 11.57 -7.54
C ASP A 78 11.53 11.50 -7.55
N PHE A 79 10.95 10.30 -7.49
CA PHE A 79 9.50 10.10 -7.50
C PHE A 79 8.74 10.89 -6.41
N PRO A 80 9.20 10.95 -5.13
CA PRO A 80 8.52 11.77 -4.11
C PRO A 80 8.51 13.26 -4.46
N ALA A 81 9.59 13.78 -5.05
CA ALA A 81 9.66 15.17 -5.51
C ALA A 81 8.73 15.42 -6.71
N ARG A 82 8.63 14.47 -7.65
CA ARG A 82 7.68 14.52 -8.78
C ARG A 82 6.23 14.52 -8.31
N ARG A 83 5.87 13.66 -7.35
CA ARG A 83 4.52 13.63 -6.74
C ARG A 83 4.20 14.94 -6.03
N ASN A 84 5.12 15.47 -5.23
CA ASN A 84 4.93 16.75 -4.55
C ASN A 84 4.77 17.91 -5.55
N GLN A 85 5.53 17.89 -6.66
CA GLN A 85 5.35 18.86 -7.75
C GLN A 85 3.99 18.71 -8.45
N LEU A 86 3.50 17.47 -8.67
CA LEU A 86 2.18 17.21 -9.25
C LEU A 86 1.07 17.81 -8.38
N VAL A 87 1.06 17.50 -7.07
CA VAL A 87 0.08 18.01 -6.10
C VAL A 87 0.11 19.54 -6.01
N ALA A 88 1.29 20.16 -6.06
CA ALA A 88 1.42 21.62 -6.07
C ALA A 88 0.82 22.27 -7.32
N LEU A 89 0.96 21.63 -8.49
CA LEU A 89 0.40 22.11 -9.76
C LEU A 89 -1.08 21.82 -9.92
N GLU A 90 -1.55 20.71 -9.34
CA GLU A 90 -2.92 20.20 -9.45
C GLU A 90 -3.98 21.26 -9.14
N ARG A 91 -3.81 21.96 -8.01
CA ARG A 91 -4.71 23.06 -7.62
C ARG A 91 -4.77 24.15 -8.68
N THR A 92 -3.61 24.65 -9.12
CA THR A 92 -3.49 25.78 -10.06
C THR A 92 -4.08 25.42 -11.44
N VAL A 93 -3.95 24.16 -11.86
CA VAL A 93 -4.56 23.67 -13.10
C VAL A 93 -6.07 23.53 -12.96
N PHE A 94 -6.59 22.99 -11.85
CA PHE A 94 -8.03 22.84 -11.65
C PHE A 94 -8.78 24.15 -11.38
N THR A 95 -8.12 25.18 -10.83
CA THR A 95 -8.73 26.52 -10.71
C THR A 95 -8.67 27.33 -12.02
N GLY A 96 -7.88 26.89 -13.00
CA GLY A 96 -7.71 27.57 -14.29
C GLY A 96 -6.68 28.71 -14.26
N ASP A 97 -5.91 28.84 -13.18
CA ASP A 97 -4.90 29.90 -13.01
C ASP A 97 -3.53 29.55 -13.64
N ALA A 98 -3.36 28.31 -14.11
CA ALA A 98 -2.08 27.80 -14.60
C ALA A 98 -1.67 28.39 -15.96
N THR A 99 -0.38 28.74 -16.08
CA THR A 99 0.25 29.03 -17.38
C THR A 99 0.29 27.78 -18.28
N GLU A 100 0.51 27.97 -19.59
CA GLU A 100 0.66 26.84 -20.53
C GLU A 100 1.80 25.89 -20.13
N ASP A 101 2.88 26.42 -19.56
CA ASP A 101 4.03 25.64 -19.07
C ASP A 101 3.70 24.84 -17.82
N GLU A 102 2.99 25.42 -16.86
CA GLU A 102 2.51 24.71 -15.68
C GLU A 102 1.50 23.62 -16.05
N ALA A 103 0.56 23.91 -16.94
CA ALA A 103 -0.42 22.95 -17.43
C ALA A 103 0.25 21.81 -18.23
N ARG A 104 1.30 22.10 -19.00
CA ARG A 104 2.15 21.09 -19.66
C ARG A 104 2.89 20.24 -18.63
N ARG A 105 3.58 20.87 -17.68
CA ARG A 105 4.33 20.18 -16.63
C ARG A 105 3.45 19.29 -15.75
N TYR A 106 2.23 19.74 -15.46
CA TYR A 106 1.21 18.94 -14.78
C TYR A 106 0.87 17.67 -15.56
N ARG A 107 0.59 17.77 -16.87
CA ARG A 107 0.30 16.60 -17.72
C ARG A 107 1.45 15.60 -17.77
N ASP A 108 2.69 16.09 -17.92
CA ASP A 108 3.88 15.23 -17.95
C ASP A 108 4.09 14.47 -16.62
N LEU A 109 3.87 15.15 -15.48
CA LEU A 109 3.95 14.54 -14.17
C LEU A 109 2.76 13.60 -13.88
N ALA A 110 1.56 13.94 -14.36
CA ALA A 110 0.36 13.14 -14.17
C ALA A 110 0.45 11.79 -14.92
N ASP A 111 1.06 11.74 -16.11
CA ASP A 111 1.34 10.47 -16.79
C ASP A 111 2.36 9.61 -16.03
N ILE A 112 3.47 10.22 -15.57
CA ILE A 112 4.51 9.48 -14.83
C ILE A 112 3.96 8.95 -13.51
N VAL A 113 3.38 9.81 -12.67
CA VAL A 113 2.91 9.45 -11.32
C VAL A 113 1.61 8.62 -11.36
N GLY A 114 0.73 8.92 -12.32
CA GLY A 114 -0.57 8.26 -12.47
C GLY A 114 -0.50 6.79 -12.86
N ARG A 115 0.60 6.32 -13.47
CA ARG A 115 0.85 4.89 -13.71
C ARG A 115 0.98 4.12 -12.40
N TYR A 116 1.87 4.60 -11.52
CA TYR A 116 2.11 4.01 -10.20
C TYR A 116 0.85 4.07 -9.33
N GLN A 117 0.23 5.25 -9.18
CA GLN A 117 -1.05 5.40 -8.46
C GLN A 117 -2.19 4.54 -9.05
N GLY A 118 -2.20 4.35 -10.36
CA GLY A 118 -3.15 3.49 -11.06
C GLY A 118 -2.92 2.00 -10.77
N ALA A 119 -1.67 1.56 -10.68
CA ALA A 119 -1.31 0.20 -10.30
C ALA A 119 -1.58 -0.07 -8.80
N GLU A 120 -1.21 0.85 -7.92
CA GLU A 120 -1.62 0.89 -6.50
C GLU A 120 -3.13 0.63 -6.35
N GLY A 121 -3.97 1.47 -6.96
CA GLY A 121 -5.42 1.41 -6.77
C GLY A 121 -6.05 0.14 -7.36
N ARG A 122 -5.39 -0.49 -8.33
CA ARG A 122 -5.78 -1.79 -8.89
C ARG A 122 -5.40 -2.94 -7.97
N LEU A 123 -4.17 -2.94 -7.44
CA LEU A 123 -3.69 -3.97 -6.54
C LEU A 123 -4.54 -4.00 -5.27
N CYS A 124 -4.76 -2.84 -4.64
CA CYS A 124 -5.63 -2.70 -3.45
C CYS A 124 -7.00 -3.36 -3.62
N ARG A 125 -7.57 -3.31 -4.85
CA ARG A 125 -8.86 -3.94 -5.18
C ARG A 125 -8.75 -5.45 -5.47
N ALA A 126 -7.71 -5.90 -6.15
CA ALA A 126 -7.50 -7.32 -6.44
C ALA A 126 -7.20 -8.13 -5.17
N LEU A 127 -6.48 -7.52 -4.23
CA LEU A 127 -6.09 -8.13 -2.96
C LEU A 127 -7.28 -8.57 -2.10
N PHE A 128 -8.49 -8.02 -2.28
CA PHE A 128 -9.67 -8.36 -1.47
C PHE A 128 -9.99 -9.86 -1.50
N SER A 129 -9.78 -10.51 -2.64
CA SER A 129 -9.96 -11.95 -2.83
C SER A 129 -8.70 -12.78 -2.57
N THR A 130 -7.57 -12.14 -2.22
CA THR A 130 -6.25 -12.78 -2.05
C THR A 130 -5.51 -12.26 -0.81
N ALA A 131 -6.27 -11.92 0.24
CA ALA A 131 -5.76 -11.56 1.54
C ALA A 131 -5.16 -12.78 2.24
N HIS A 132 -4.01 -12.61 2.88
CA HIS A 132 -3.30 -13.70 3.56
C HIS A 132 -2.98 -13.33 5.02
N PRO A 133 -2.84 -14.31 5.93
CA PRO A 133 -2.25 -14.06 7.25
C PRO A 133 -0.89 -13.33 7.13
N GLY A 134 -0.62 -12.41 8.05
CA GLY A 134 0.57 -11.56 8.02
C GLY A 134 0.47 -10.33 7.11
N ASP A 135 -0.55 -10.24 6.25
CA ASP A 135 -0.85 -8.99 5.52
C ASP A 135 -1.29 -7.89 6.50
N ARG A 136 -0.90 -6.64 6.25
CA ARG A 136 -1.38 -5.49 7.03
C ARG A 136 -2.74 -4.97 6.56
N VAL A 137 -3.40 -4.18 7.40
CA VAL A 137 -4.57 -3.36 7.04
C VAL A 137 -4.49 -2.02 7.75
N TYR A 138 -4.97 -0.97 7.06
CA TYR A 138 -5.14 0.36 7.64
C TYR A 138 -6.63 0.67 7.78
N LEU A 139 -7.02 1.01 9.01
CA LEU A 139 -8.39 1.30 9.41
C LEU A 139 -8.62 2.80 9.27
N THR A 140 -8.93 3.24 8.06
CA THR A 140 -9.06 4.65 7.66
C THR A 140 -9.92 5.49 8.62
N GLY A 141 -11.06 4.96 9.08
CA GLY A 141 -11.96 5.63 10.03
C GLY A 141 -11.46 5.71 11.48
N LYS A 142 -10.25 5.19 11.77
CA LYS A 142 -9.65 5.15 13.11
C LYS A 142 -8.19 5.60 13.16
N GLY A 143 -7.50 5.72 12.02
CA GLY A 143 -6.06 6.02 12.00
C GLY A 143 -5.22 4.90 12.63
N MET A 144 -5.68 3.64 12.51
CA MET A 144 -5.06 2.48 13.15
C MET A 144 -4.56 1.48 12.12
N PHE A 145 -3.42 0.85 12.40
CA PHE A 145 -2.90 -0.27 11.63
C PHE A 145 -3.07 -1.60 12.39
N ALA A 146 -3.20 -2.67 11.62
CA ALA A 146 -3.32 -4.03 12.12
C ALA A 146 -2.67 -5.03 11.17
N THR A 147 -2.43 -6.24 11.65
CA THR A 147 -1.96 -7.38 10.85
C THR A 147 -3.04 -8.47 10.84
N ILE A 148 -3.46 -8.90 9.65
CA ILE A 148 -4.41 -10.00 9.43
C ILE A 148 -3.86 -11.27 10.09
N VAL A 149 -4.68 -11.87 10.93
CA VAL A 149 -4.48 -13.19 11.54
C VAL A 149 -5.25 -14.23 10.75
N ASP A 150 -6.49 -13.90 10.39
CA ASP A 150 -7.43 -14.77 9.67
C ASP A 150 -8.21 -13.92 8.63
N PRO A 151 -8.03 -14.13 7.31
CA PRO A 151 -8.82 -13.49 6.28
C PRO A 151 -10.20 -14.14 6.11
N ASP A 152 -11.16 -13.43 5.52
CA ASP A 152 -12.44 -14.03 5.09
C ASP A 152 -12.18 -15.22 4.15
N PRO A 153 -12.70 -16.43 4.43
CA PRO A 153 -12.64 -17.54 3.48
C PRO A 153 -13.58 -17.33 2.28
N GLU A 154 -14.60 -16.47 2.38
CA GLU A 154 -15.59 -16.21 1.32
C GLU A 154 -15.76 -14.70 1.06
N PRO A 155 -14.70 -13.98 0.64
CA PRO A 155 -14.70 -12.52 0.53
C PRO A 155 -15.74 -12.02 -0.48
N SER A 156 -16.60 -11.10 -0.04
CA SER A 156 -17.68 -10.54 -0.86
C SER A 156 -17.14 -9.59 -1.94
N ILE A 157 -16.97 -10.13 -3.15
CA ILE A 157 -16.49 -9.42 -4.34
C ILE A 157 -17.40 -8.22 -4.69
N ASP A 158 -18.72 -8.38 -4.58
CA ASP A 158 -19.70 -7.35 -4.92
C ASP A 158 -19.77 -6.19 -3.90
N GLY A 159 -19.23 -6.39 -2.69
CA GLY A 159 -19.35 -5.44 -1.58
C GLY A 159 -18.16 -4.49 -1.37
N LEU A 160 -17.03 -4.71 -2.06
CA LEU A 160 -15.73 -4.04 -1.78
C LEU A 160 -15.39 -4.02 -0.27
N ARG A 161 -15.77 -5.07 0.46
CA ARG A 161 -15.62 -5.16 1.90
C ARG A 161 -15.04 -6.52 2.27
N LEU A 162 -13.87 -6.49 2.88
CA LEU A 162 -13.24 -7.66 3.46
C LEU A 162 -13.54 -7.69 4.95
N TYR A 163 -13.97 -8.85 5.46
CA TYR A 163 -13.99 -9.15 6.89
C TYR A 163 -12.69 -9.85 7.26
N VAL A 164 -11.97 -9.37 8.26
CA VAL A 164 -10.71 -9.98 8.73
C VAL A 164 -10.70 -10.01 10.23
N ARG A 165 -10.13 -11.08 10.78
CA ARG A 165 -9.63 -11.07 12.14
C ARG A 165 -8.20 -10.56 12.10
N ALA A 166 -7.94 -9.40 12.72
CA ALA A 166 -6.62 -8.76 12.68
C ALA A 166 -6.17 -8.32 14.07
N ARG A 167 -4.85 -8.37 14.30
CA ARG A 167 -4.20 -7.89 15.52
C ARG A 167 -3.79 -6.43 15.32
N LEU A 168 -4.35 -5.51 16.11
CA LEU A 168 -3.89 -4.11 16.16
C LEU A 168 -2.43 -4.03 16.57
N ASP A 169 -1.73 -3.00 16.11
CA ASP A 169 -0.40 -2.70 16.63
C ASP A 169 -0.44 -2.27 18.09
N GLU A 170 0.65 -2.59 18.80
CA GLU A 170 0.77 -2.32 20.23
C GLU A 170 0.65 -0.82 20.55
N ILE A 171 1.13 0.05 19.65
CA ILE A 171 0.99 1.51 19.78
C ILE A 171 -0.48 1.95 19.87
N HIS A 172 -1.40 1.30 19.16
CA HIS A 172 -2.83 1.63 19.21
C HIS A 172 -3.49 1.06 20.48
N LEU A 173 -3.06 -0.13 20.93
CA LEU A 173 -3.54 -0.75 22.17
C LEU A 173 -3.09 0.02 23.42
N ARG A 174 -1.85 0.54 23.43
CA ARG A 174 -1.33 1.41 24.50
C ARG A 174 -2.05 2.76 24.55
N LYS A 175 -2.37 3.33 23.39
CA LYS A 175 -3.08 4.63 23.27
C LYS A 175 -4.57 4.55 23.65
N ASP A 176 -5.19 3.37 23.66
CA ASP A 176 -6.58 3.18 24.09
C ASP A 176 -6.73 2.04 25.13
N PRO A 177 -6.71 2.39 26.44
CA PRO A 177 -6.92 1.43 27.53
C PRO A 177 -8.33 0.79 27.57
N HIS A 178 -9.30 1.25 26.77
CA HIS A 178 -10.59 0.56 26.62
C HIS A 178 -10.48 -0.56 25.58
N LEU A 179 -9.80 -0.32 24.45
CA LEU A 179 -9.52 -1.37 23.46
C LEU A 179 -8.71 -2.51 24.09
N LEU A 180 -7.65 -2.20 24.85
CA LEU A 180 -6.83 -3.23 25.50
C LEU A 180 -7.62 -4.06 26.54
N ARG A 181 -8.58 -3.44 27.25
CA ARG A 181 -9.45 -4.16 28.21
C ARG A 181 -10.50 -5.02 27.53
N ALA A 182 -11.09 -4.55 26.43
CA ALA A 182 -12.06 -5.31 25.65
C ALA A 182 -11.40 -6.45 24.85
N HIS A 183 -10.16 -6.26 24.40
CA HIS A 183 -9.42 -7.19 23.55
C HIS A 183 -7.98 -7.37 24.05
N PRO A 184 -7.76 -8.19 25.12
CA PRO A 184 -6.45 -8.32 25.77
C PRO A 184 -5.32 -8.84 24.88
N GLY A 185 -5.65 -9.60 23.83
CA GLY A 185 -4.69 -10.06 22.82
C GLY A 185 -4.51 -9.11 21.62
N GLY A 186 -5.17 -7.95 21.62
CA GLY A 186 -5.16 -6.99 20.52
C GLY A 186 -5.88 -7.43 19.25
N VAL A 187 -6.51 -8.61 19.25
CA VAL A 187 -7.18 -9.20 18.08
C VAL A 187 -8.64 -8.75 18.02
N LEU A 188 -9.02 -8.20 16.87
CA LEU A 188 -10.35 -7.67 16.56
C LEU A 188 -10.91 -8.34 15.30
N ASP A 189 -12.22 -8.53 15.26
CA ASP A 189 -12.94 -8.77 14.01
C ASP A 189 -13.27 -7.41 13.39
N LEU A 190 -12.81 -7.20 12.15
CA LEU A 190 -12.83 -5.92 11.46
C LEU A 190 -13.45 -6.08 10.09
N SER A 191 -14.10 -5.04 9.59
CA SER A 191 -14.43 -4.93 8.18
C SER A 191 -13.70 -3.73 7.58
N THR A 192 -12.95 -3.93 6.50
CA THR A 192 -12.29 -2.83 5.78
C THR A 192 -12.83 -2.69 4.36
N LEU A 193 -12.89 -1.43 3.89
CA LEU A 193 -13.18 -1.06 2.51
C LEU A 193 -11.91 -0.81 1.69
N LEU A 194 -10.73 -0.95 2.31
CA LEU A 194 -9.42 -0.90 1.66
C LEU A 194 -8.47 -1.88 2.35
N LEU A 195 -7.90 -2.79 1.58
CA LEU A 195 -6.80 -3.62 2.02
C LEU A 195 -5.49 -2.83 1.88
N PHE A 196 -4.64 -2.89 2.91
CA PHE A 196 -3.29 -2.34 2.89
C PHE A 196 -2.24 -3.41 3.28
N PRO A 197 -2.23 -4.60 2.62
CA PRO A 197 -1.39 -5.76 2.96
C PRO A 197 0.08 -5.42 2.92
N THR A 198 0.60 -4.97 4.06
CA THR A 198 1.89 -4.26 4.18
C THR A 198 2.05 -3.37 2.95
N LEU A 199 1.18 -2.35 2.79
CA LEU A 199 1.14 -1.38 1.68
C LEU A 199 1.38 0.06 2.18
N GLY A 200 2.24 0.82 1.51
CA GLY A 200 2.75 2.13 1.93
C GLY A 200 2.67 3.10 0.81
N LEU A 201 1.41 3.45 0.58
CA LEU A 201 0.98 4.24 -0.54
C LEU A 201 1.16 5.71 -0.19
N VAL A 202 2.42 6.09 0.11
CA VAL A 202 3.01 7.45 0.13
C VAL A 202 4.52 7.40 0.40
#